data_AF-A0A6I3EFP8-F1
#
_entry.id   AF-A0A6I3EFP8-F1
#
_cell.length_a   1.000
_cell.length_b   1.000
_cell.length_c   1.000
_cell.angle_alpha   90.00
_cell.angle_beta   90.00
_cell.angle_gamma   90.00
#
_symmetry.space_group_name_H-M   'P 1'
#
loop_
_entity.id
_entity.type
_entity.pdbx_description
1 polymer ?
#
loop_
_entity_poly.entity_id
_entity_poly.type
_entity_poly.pdbx_seq_one_letter_code
_entity_poly.pdbx_strand_id
1 'polypeptide(L)'
;MKVVAIILARGGSKGLPNKNILQFCGKPLLGWTIEHCFSGGIDDVFLSSDSDEILAVGEEYGARLIKRPDSISNDSSSSESGWLHGLDFVEDLLGPVDWVFAPQVTSP
;
A
#
# COMPACT_ATOMS: atom_id res chain seq x y z
N MET A 1 -6.13 -18.30 -10.85
CA MET A 1 -5.24 -17.15 -11.05
C MET A 1 -5.38 -16.26 -9.83
N LYS A 2 -4.29 -16.04 -9.11
CA LYS A 2 -4.23 -15.31 -7.85
C LYS A 2 -3.64 -13.93 -8.11
N VAL A 3 -4.47 -12.92 -7.95
CA VAL A 3 -4.11 -11.52 -8.13
C VAL A 3 -4.13 -10.86 -6.76
N VAL A 4 -3.06 -10.15 -6.42
CA VAL A 4 -2.97 -9.38 -5.17
C VAL A 4 -2.70 -7.92 -5.49
N ALA A 5 -3.21 -7.00 -4.69
CA ALA A 5 -2.84 -5.59 -4.78
C ALA A 5 -1.79 -5.26 -3.72
N ILE A 6 -0.70 -4.61 -4.10
CA ILE A 6 0.33 -4.11 -3.17
C ILE A 6 0.46 -2.61 -3.34
N ILE A 7 -0.14 -1.88 -2.39
CA ILE A 7 -0.17 -0.43 -2.35
C ILE A 7 1.00 0.06 -1.51
N LEU A 8 1.81 0.97 -2.05
CA LEU A 8 2.94 1.57 -1.31
C LEU A 8 2.56 2.97 -0.83
N ALA A 9 2.63 3.19 0.49
CA ALA A 9 2.29 4.49 1.09
C ALA A 9 3.28 4.84 2.21
N ARG A 10 4.39 5.50 1.89
CA ARG A 10 5.36 5.91 2.92
C ARG A 10 4.93 7.15 3.72
N GLY A 11 5.40 7.26 4.96
CA GLY A 11 5.18 8.42 5.83
C GLY A 11 5.88 9.68 5.32
N GLY A 12 7.17 9.56 4.96
CA GLY A 12 8.05 10.67 4.58
C GLY A 12 7.74 11.32 3.23
N SER A 13 6.64 12.07 3.12
CA SER A 13 6.29 12.78 1.89
C SER A 13 6.99 14.15 1.80
N LYS A 14 7.87 14.34 0.79
CA LYS A 14 8.65 15.57 0.59
C LYS A 14 7.83 16.85 0.40
N GLY A 15 6.74 16.76 -0.36
CA GLY A 15 5.94 17.94 -0.75
C GLY A 15 4.85 18.28 0.26
N LEU A 16 4.10 17.27 0.69
CA LEU A 16 3.00 17.41 1.64
C LEU A 16 3.14 16.32 2.69
N PRO A 17 3.52 16.65 3.94
CA PRO A 17 3.60 15.69 5.03
C PRO A 17 2.30 14.90 5.17
N ASN A 18 2.40 13.58 5.42
CA ASN A 18 1.25 12.70 5.61
C ASN A 18 0.20 12.72 4.47
N LYS A 19 0.59 13.08 3.23
CA LYS A 19 -0.34 13.19 2.08
C LYS A 19 -1.23 11.96 1.87
N ASN A 20 -0.74 10.75 2.17
CA ASN A 20 -1.46 9.51 1.91
C ASN A 20 -2.67 9.34 2.84
N ILE A 21 -2.66 9.95 4.02
CA ILE A 21 -3.78 9.94 4.98
C ILE A 21 -4.52 11.27 5.05
N LEU A 22 -4.06 12.28 4.29
CA LEU A 22 -4.71 13.58 4.21
C LEU A 22 -6.08 13.42 3.55
N GLN A 23 -7.07 14.12 4.10
CA GLN A 23 -8.44 14.12 3.60
C GLN A 23 -8.50 14.75 2.21
N PHE A 24 -8.98 13.98 1.24
CA PHE A 24 -9.20 14.37 -0.14
C PHE A 24 -10.62 13.97 -0.53
N CYS A 25 -11.47 14.96 -0.84
CA CYS A 25 -12.87 14.75 -1.20
C CYS A 25 -13.68 13.93 -0.16
N GLY A 26 -13.39 14.12 1.14
CA GLY A 26 -14.12 13.47 2.24
C GLY A 26 -13.57 12.11 2.69
N LYS A 27 -12.41 11.69 2.17
CA LYS A 27 -11.74 10.43 2.53
C LYS A 27 -10.22 10.61 2.54
N PRO A 28 -9.46 9.91 3.39
CA PRO A 28 -8.00 9.81 3.25
C PRO A 28 -7.61 9.40 1.83
N LEU A 29 -6.57 10.01 1.28
CA LEU A 29 -6.15 9.76 -0.11
C LEU A 29 -5.96 8.25 -0.42
N LEU A 30 -5.32 7.51 0.49
CA LEU A 30 -5.11 6.07 0.35
C LEU A 30 -6.42 5.25 0.37
N GLY A 31 -7.46 5.76 1.02
CA GLY A 31 -8.75 5.08 1.12
C GLY A 31 -9.40 4.92 -0.24
N TRP A 32 -9.25 5.91 -1.14
CA TRP A 32 -9.72 5.81 -2.52
C TRP A 32 -9.09 4.63 -3.25
N THR A 33 -7.76 4.51 -3.21
CA THR A 33 -7.04 3.43 -3.89
C THR A 33 -7.40 2.05 -3.33
N ILE A 34 -7.53 1.90 -2.01
CA ILE A 34 -7.90 0.63 -1.39
C ILE A 34 -9.30 0.20 -1.84
N GLU A 35 -10.29 1.09 -1.74
CA GLU A 35 -11.66 0.79 -2.17
C GLU A 35 -11.77 0.48 -3.66
N HIS A 36 -10.98 1.16 -4.51
CA HIS A 36 -10.94 0.86 -5.94
C HIS A 36 -10.38 -0.53 -6.22
N CYS A 37 -9.40 -1.02 -5.43
CA CYS A 37 -8.91 -2.39 -5.56
C CYS A 37 -10.01 -3.41 -5.26
N PHE A 38 -10.73 -3.22 -4.14
CA PHE A 38 -11.83 -4.10 -3.77
C PHE A 38 -12.99 -4.04 -4.77
N SER A 39 -13.37 -2.84 -5.20
CA SER A 39 -14.43 -2.63 -6.20
C SER A 39 -14.05 -3.21 -7.57
N GLY A 40 -12.76 -3.28 -7.87
CA GLY A 40 -12.20 -3.94 -9.06
C GLY A 40 -12.12 -5.47 -8.96
N GLY A 41 -12.53 -6.07 -7.83
CA GLY A 41 -12.55 -7.52 -7.63
C GLY A 41 -11.24 -8.14 -7.14
N ILE A 42 -10.35 -7.34 -6.51
CA ILE A 42 -9.14 -7.86 -5.84
C ILE A 42 -9.44 -8.00 -4.35
N ASP A 43 -9.58 -9.24 -3.88
CA ASP A 43 -9.89 -9.52 -2.46
C ASP A 43 -8.65 -9.40 -1.55
N ASP A 44 -7.46 -9.69 -2.07
CA ASP A 44 -6.19 -9.63 -1.35
C ASP A 44 -5.49 -8.28 -1.58
N VAL A 45 -5.88 -7.27 -0.80
CA VAL A 45 -5.30 -5.92 -0.85
C VAL A 45 -4.35 -5.70 0.32
N PHE A 46 -3.09 -5.40 0.02
CA PHE A 46 -2.03 -5.14 0.99
C PHE A 46 -1.56 -3.70 0.92
N LEU A 47 -1.37 -3.09 2.09
CA LEU A 47 -0.77 -1.78 2.26
C LEU A 47 0.61 -1.90 2.90
N SER A 48 1.64 -1.47 2.19
CA SER A 48 3.02 -1.41 2.66
C SER A 48 3.40 0.01 3.07
N SER A 49 3.76 0.17 4.34
CA SER A 49 4.19 1.46 4.91
C SER A 49 5.22 1.30 6.04
N ASP A 50 6.07 2.30 6.17
CA ASP A 50 6.95 2.54 7.32
C ASP A 50 6.21 3.24 8.48
N SER A 51 5.08 3.91 8.22
CA SER A 51 4.35 4.68 9.23
C SER A 51 3.18 3.88 9.83
N ASP A 52 3.17 3.72 11.16
CA ASP A 52 2.07 3.07 11.87
C ASP A 52 0.76 3.84 11.76
N GLU A 53 0.81 5.17 11.64
CA GLU A 53 -0.36 6.01 11.41
C GLU A 53 -1.02 5.71 10.06
N ILE A 54 -0.20 5.53 9.01
CA ILE A 54 -0.69 5.19 7.67
C ILE A 54 -1.27 3.76 7.66
N LEU A 55 -0.61 2.82 8.33
CA LEU A 55 -1.08 1.44 8.45
C LEU A 55 -2.44 1.38 9.17
N ALA A 56 -2.59 2.10 10.28
CA ALA A 56 -3.85 2.14 11.03
C ALA A 56 -5.00 2.66 10.17
N VAL A 57 -4.78 3.75 9.41
CA VAL A 57 -5.81 4.24 8.47
C VAL A 57 -6.09 3.20 7.38
N GLY A 58 -5.07 2.54 6.83
CA GLY A 58 -5.29 1.50 5.81
C GLY A 58 -6.13 0.31 6.29
N GLU A 59 -5.95 -0.09 7.55
CA GLU A 59 -6.72 -1.17 8.18
C GLU A 59 -8.21 -0.82 8.28
N GLU A 60 -8.55 0.46 8.55
CA GLU A 60 -9.94 0.93 8.57
C GLU A 60 -10.64 0.77 7.20
N TYR A 61 -9.89 0.76 6.10
CA TYR A 61 -10.40 0.51 4.74
C TYR A 61 -10.30 -0.97 4.32
N GLY A 62 -9.90 -1.87 5.22
CA GLY A 62 -9.86 -3.31 5.00
C GLY A 62 -8.57 -3.84 4.37
N ALA A 63 -7.54 -3.00 4.16
CA ALA A 63 -6.27 -3.48 3.66
C ALA A 63 -5.49 -4.26 4.73
N ARG A 64 -4.78 -5.29 4.29
CA ARG A 64 -3.85 -6.07 5.10
C ARG A 64 -2.52 -5.34 5.19
N LEU A 65 -1.89 -5.37 6.35
CA LEU A 65 -0.77 -4.48 6.64
C LEU A 65 0.58 -5.15 6.42
N ILE A 66 1.52 -4.42 5.81
CA ILE A 66 2.92 -4.78 5.67
C ILE A 66 3.75 -3.64 6.28
N LYS A 67 4.35 -3.89 7.44
CA LYS A 67 5.31 -2.95 8.02
C LYS A 67 6.60 -3.01 7.21
N ARG A 68 6.86 -1.96 6.44
CA ARG A 68 8.03 -1.87 5.56
C ARG A 68 9.24 -1.34 6.34
N PRO A 69 10.42 -1.97 6.24
CA PRO A 69 11.63 -1.47 6.87
C PRO A 69 12.02 -0.06 6.40
N ASP A 70 12.59 0.74 7.31
CA ASP A 70 13.05 2.10 7.03
C ASP A 70 14.15 2.13 5.95
N SER A 71 14.97 1.08 5.87
CA SER A 71 16.05 0.94 4.89
C SER A 71 15.58 1.01 3.44
N ILE A 72 14.32 0.67 3.18
CA ILE A 72 13.68 0.70 1.85
C ILE A 72 12.48 1.66 1.79
N SER A 73 12.41 2.63 2.73
CA SER A 73 11.30 3.61 2.82
C SER A 73 11.75 5.06 2.69
N ASN A 74 13.01 5.29 2.31
CA ASN A 74 13.59 6.62 2.12
C ASN A 74 13.37 7.15 0.68
N ASP A 75 13.74 8.42 0.47
CA ASP A 75 13.56 9.11 -0.81
C ASP A 75 14.36 8.53 -1.98
N SER A 76 15.44 7.80 -1.68
CA SER A 76 16.28 7.11 -2.66
C SER A 76 15.83 5.67 -2.91
N SER A 77 14.87 5.16 -2.14
CA SER A 77 14.35 3.80 -2.31
C SER A 77 13.45 3.71 -3.53
N SER A 78 13.65 2.69 -4.36
CA SER A 78 12.79 2.45 -5.51
C SER A 78 11.44 1.87 -5.06
N SER A 79 10.37 2.19 -5.80
CA SER A 79 9.08 1.52 -5.60
C SER A 79 9.21 0.00 -5.78
N GLU A 80 10.05 -0.44 -6.72
CA GLU A 80 10.38 -1.85 -6.95
C GLU A 80 10.86 -2.56 -5.69
N SER A 81 11.78 -1.98 -4.91
CA SER A 81 12.22 -2.57 -3.65
C SER A 81 11.08 -2.74 -2.64
N GLY A 82 10.13 -1.80 -2.62
CA GLY A 82 8.93 -1.90 -1.79
C GLY A 82 7.97 -2.98 -2.24
N TRP A 83 7.79 -3.16 -3.55
CA TRP A 83 6.94 -4.23 -4.09
C TRP A 83 7.57 -5.61 -3.94
N LEU A 84 8.88 -5.76 -4.12
CA LEU A 84 9.58 -7.03 -3.89
C LEU A 84 9.46 -7.47 -2.43
N HIS A 85 9.73 -6.56 -1.48
CA HIS A 85 9.50 -6.84 -0.05
C HIS A 85 8.05 -7.21 0.25
N GLY A 86 7.09 -6.50 -0.37
CA GLY A 86 5.68 -6.83 -0.23
C GLY A 86 5.31 -8.19 -0.82
N LEU A 87 5.86 -8.54 -1.98
CA LEU A 87 5.64 -9.80 -2.66
C LEU A 87 6.16 -10.97 -1.81
N ASP A 88 7.39 -10.87 -1.30
CA ASP A 88 7.98 -11.89 -0.42
C ASP A 88 7.07 -12.16 0.79
N PHE A 89 6.61 -11.09 1.46
CA PHE A 89 5.68 -11.20 2.60
C PHE A 89 4.34 -11.87 2.21
N VAL A 90 3.79 -11.50 1.06
CA VAL A 90 2.51 -12.03 0.58
C VAL A 90 2.65 -13.52 0.22
N GLU A 91 3.73 -13.90 -0.45
CA GLU A 91 3.96 -15.30 -0.82
C GLU A 91 4.28 -16.19 0.38
N ASP A 92 4.98 -15.68 1.39
CA ASP A 92 5.17 -16.38 2.67
C ASP A 92 3.83 -16.68 3.37
N LEU A 93 2.88 -15.75 3.26
CA LEU A 93 1.58 -15.84 3.95
C LEU A 93 0.53 -16.63 3.17
N LEU A 94 0.52 -16.49 1.85
CA LEU A 94 -0.56 -16.97 0.99
C LEU A 94 -0.09 -18.01 -0.03
N GLY A 95 1.22 -18.26 -0.15
CA GLY A 95 1.82 -18.99 -1.26
C GLY A 95 1.93 -18.16 -2.54
N PRO A 96 2.48 -18.74 -3.63
CA PRO A 96 2.79 -18.03 -4.87
C PRO A 96 1.61 -17.26 -5.46
N VAL A 97 1.89 -16.09 -6.03
CA VAL A 97 0.90 -15.24 -6.72
C VAL A 97 1.16 -15.17 -8.22
N ASP A 98 0.10 -15.06 -9.03
CA ASP A 98 0.24 -14.98 -10.48
C ASP A 98 0.46 -13.53 -10.95
N TRP A 99 -0.17 -12.57 -10.27
CA TRP A 99 -0.10 -11.14 -10.62
C TRP A 99 -0.08 -10.24 -9.39
N VAL A 100 0.75 -9.20 -9.46
CA VAL A 100 0.73 -8.07 -8.54
C VAL A 100 0.14 -6.85 -9.26
N PHE A 101 -0.98 -6.36 -8.74
CA PHE A 101 -1.51 -5.05 -9.09
C PHE A 101 -0.88 -3.98 -8.17
N ALA A 102 -0.26 -2.97 -8.76
CA ALA A 102 0.60 -2.02 -8.05
C ALA A 102 0.15 -0.56 -8.23
N PRO A 103 -1.06 -0.18 -7.75
CA PRO A 103 -1.56 1.18 -7.94
C PRO A 103 -0.83 2.18 -7.03
N GLN A 104 -0.76 3.44 -7.48
CA GLN A 104 -0.18 4.52 -6.70
C GLN A 104 -1.27 5.34 -6.01
N VAL A 105 -1.10 5.60 -4.71
CA VAL A 105 -2.03 6.41 -3.90
C VAL A 105 -2.26 7.82 -4.46
N THR A 106 -1.28 8.36 -5.19
CA THR A 106 -1.38 9.69 -5.81
C THR A 106 -2.22 9.74 -7.09
N SER A 107 -2.88 8.64 -7.44
CA SER A 107 -3.84 8.54 -8.54
C SER A 107 -5.16 7.99 -7.99
N PRO A 108 -5.87 8.77 -7.14
CA PRO A 108 -7.10 8.35 -6.49
C PRO A 108 -8.23 8.06 -7.47
#